data_AF-A0A0N4VWV4-F1
#
_entry.id   AF-A0A0N4VWV4-F1
#
_cell.length_a   1.000
_cell.length_b   1.000
_cell.length_c   1.000
_cell.angle_alpha   90.00
_cell.angle_beta   90.00
_cell.angle_gamma   90.00
#
_symmetry.space_group_name_H-M   'P 1'
#
loop_
_entity.id
_entity.type
_entity.pdbx_description
1 polymer ?
#
loop_
_entity_poly.entity_id
_entity_poly.type
_entity_poly.pdbx_seq_one_letter_code
_entity_poly.pdbx_strand_id
1 'polypeptide(L)'
;MGLMRISVIIDAINSDRAPSTIRTYTSKMEKFRKWRNGPYMRNIPTPQARNLYLAKCSAEARYKSMPTVIAALSYFCGPLQGVDKEIQDSLLEAVKRSLPPPQHRNKIRPEQMRKIIKVGSTDSGPKVI
;
A
#
# COMPACT_ATOMS: atom_id res chain seq x y z
N MET A 1 -23.25 -24.43 8.00
CA MET A 1 -22.14 -25.18 7.37
C MET A 1 -21.23 -24.33 6.46
N GLY A 2 -21.72 -23.36 5.66
CA GLY A 2 -20.87 -22.57 4.74
C GLY A 2 -19.96 -21.50 5.37
N LEU A 3 -20.37 -20.87 6.48
CA LEU A 3 -19.62 -19.78 7.13
C LEU A 3 -18.30 -20.23 7.79
N MET A 4 -18.26 -21.43 8.37
CA MET A 4 -17.04 -21.99 8.98
C MET A 4 -15.93 -22.28 7.97
N ARG A 5 -16.27 -22.60 6.71
CA ARG A 5 -15.25 -22.81 5.67
C ARG A 5 -14.62 -21.51 5.21
N ILE A 6 -15.38 -20.41 5.22
CA ILE A 6 -14.88 -19.09 4.83
C ILE A 6 -13.90 -18.55 5.89
N SER A 7 -14.19 -18.73 7.18
CA SER A 7 -13.28 -18.29 8.24
C SER A 7 -11.95 -19.02 8.20
N VAL A 8 -11.93 -20.35 8.01
CA VAL A 8 -10.69 -21.13 7.91
C VAL A 8 -9.81 -20.70 6.73
N ILE A 9 -10.41 -20.38 5.57
CA ILE A 9 -9.68 -19.89 4.41
C ILE A 9 -9.11 -18.49 4.67
N ILE A 10 -9.90 -17.60 5.26
CA ILE A 10 -9.43 -16.25 5.61
C ILE A 10 -8.31 -16.32 6.66
N ASP A 11 -8.44 -17.18 7.66
CA ASP A 11 -7.44 -17.38 8.71
C ASP A 11 -6.15 -17.99 8.14
N ALA A 12 -6.25 -18.96 7.23
CA ALA A 12 -5.10 -19.52 6.53
C ALA A 12 -4.39 -18.46 5.66
N ILE A 13 -5.14 -17.69 4.88
CA ILE A 13 -4.59 -16.62 4.02
C ILE A 13 -3.95 -15.51 4.88
N ASN A 14 -4.56 -15.16 6.01
CA ASN A 14 -3.99 -14.21 6.96
C ASN A 14 -2.75 -14.79 7.65
N SER A 15 -2.72 -16.09 7.96
CA SER A 15 -1.58 -16.72 8.64
C SER A 15 -0.31 -16.79 7.78
N ASP A 16 -0.43 -16.78 6.46
CA ASP A 16 0.70 -16.73 5.51
C ASP A 16 1.38 -15.34 5.45
N ARG A 17 0.81 -14.34 6.12
CA ARG A 17 1.32 -12.95 6.09
C ARG A 17 1.56 -12.42 7.49
N ALA A 18 2.65 -11.68 7.64
CA ALA A 18 2.90 -10.96 8.89
C ALA A 18 1.74 -10.00 9.21
N PRO A 19 1.32 -9.85 10.48
CA PRO A 19 0.24 -8.94 10.85
C PRO A 19 0.46 -7.48 10.44
N SER A 20 1.72 -7.04 10.34
CA SER A 20 2.10 -5.72 9.80
C SER A 20 1.78 -5.58 8.30
N THR A 21 1.96 -6.64 7.53
CA THR A 21 1.63 -6.70 6.10
C THR A 21 0.13 -6.61 5.89
N ILE A 22 -0.66 -7.37 6.66
CA ILE A 22 -2.13 -7.33 6.59
C ILE A 22 -2.63 -5.90 6.89
N ARG A 23 -2.14 -5.29 7.97
CA ARG A 23 -2.48 -3.89 8.31
C ARG A 23 -2.16 -2.92 7.17
N THR A 24 -1.01 -3.11 6.53
CA THR A 24 -0.62 -2.30 5.37
C THR A 24 -1.59 -2.51 4.21
N TYR A 25 -1.94 -3.76 3.88
CA TYR A 25 -2.87 -4.09 2.81
C TYR A 25 -4.26 -3.54 3.08
N THR A 26 -4.78 -3.68 4.30
CA THR A 26 -6.06 -3.10 4.71
C THR A 26 -6.07 -1.59 4.50
N SER A 27 -5.02 -0.88 4.94
CA SER A 27 -4.91 0.57 4.71
C SER A 27 -4.89 0.94 3.22
N LYS A 28 -4.24 0.15 2.36
CA LYS A 28 -4.27 0.37 0.91
C LYS A 28 -5.66 0.11 0.33
N MET A 29 -6.32 -0.96 0.77
CA MET A 29 -7.66 -1.33 0.32
C MET A 29 -8.71 -0.29 0.72
N GLU A 30 -8.63 0.26 1.93
CA GLU A 30 -9.51 1.35 2.37
C GLU A 30 -9.34 2.62 1.53
N LYS A 31 -8.10 2.98 1.20
CA LYS A 31 -7.81 4.12 0.31
C LYS A 31 -8.38 3.91 -1.08
N PHE A 32 -8.25 2.69 -1.63
CA PHE A 32 -8.89 2.33 -2.89
C PHE A 32 -10.41 2.40 -2.81
N ARG A 33 -11.02 1.81 -1.78
CA ARG A 33 -12.48 1.81 -1.57
C ARG A 33 -13.03 3.22 -1.45
N LYS A 34 -12.37 4.09 -0.67
CA LYS A 34 -12.75 5.49 -0.52
C LYS A 34 -12.71 6.23 -1.86
N TRP A 35 -11.64 6.03 -2.64
CA TRP A 35 -11.53 6.64 -3.97
C TRP A 35 -12.60 6.11 -4.94
N ARG A 36 -12.83 4.80 -4.94
CA ARG A 36 -13.81 4.14 -5.82
C ARG A 36 -15.25 4.57 -5.54
N ASN A 37 -15.57 4.84 -4.29
CA ASN A 37 -16.90 5.33 -3.90
C ASN A 37 -17.17 6.78 -4.33
N GLY A 38 -16.21 7.44 -5.00
CA GLY A 38 -16.43 8.75 -5.62
C GLY A 38 -17.41 8.69 -6.81
N PRO A 39 -18.00 9.85 -7.18
CA PRO A 39 -19.09 9.94 -8.14
C PRO A 39 -18.75 9.36 -9.52
N TYR A 40 -17.49 9.51 -9.97
CA TYR A 40 -17.06 9.07 -11.30
C TYR A 40 -16.63 7.60 -11.38
N MET A 41 -16.43 6.92 -10.24
CA MET A 41 -15.77 5.61 -10.19
C MET A 41 -16.70 4.48 -9.77
N ARG A 42 -17.90 4.81 -9.28
CA ARG A 42 -18.83 3.85 -8.67
C ARG A 42 -19.34 2.78 -9.65
N ASN A 43 -19.52 3.16 -10.90
CA ASN A 43 -20.07 2.30 -11.95
C ASN A 43 -18.99 1.53 -12.72
N ILE A 44 -17.71 1.76 -12.43
CA ILE A 44 -16.61 1.11 -13.12
C ILE A 44 -16.39 -0.29 -12.52
N PRO A 45 -16.31 -1.34 -13.34
CA PRO A 45 -15.93 -2.68 -12.90
C PRO A 45 -14.61 -2.70 -12.12
N THR A 46 -14.52 -3.59 -11.14
CA THR A 46 -13.38 -3.65 -10.21
C THR A 46 -12.03 -3.78 -10.90
N PRO A 47 -11.85 -4.65 -11.92
CA PRO A 47 -10.56 -4.79 -12.61
C PRO A 47 -10.07 -3.47 -13.23
N GLN A 48 -10.93 -2.79 -13.96
CA GLN A 48 -10.63 -1.52 -14.63
C GLN A 48 -10.41 -0.39 -13.61
N ALA A 49 -11.23 -0.35 -12.55
CA ALA A 49 -11.06 0.61 -11.47
C ALA A 49 -9.69 0.47 -10.77
N ARG A 50 -9.15 -0.75 -10.64
CA ARG A 50 -7.80 -0.97 -10.09
C ARG A 50 -6.74 -0.34 -10.99
N ASN A 51 -6.81 -0.55 -12.30
CA ASN A 51 -5.88 0.04 -13.26
C ASN A 51 -5.95 1.58 -13.27
N LEU A 52 -7.15 2.15 -13.23
CA LEU A 52 -7.34 3.60 -13.09
C LEU A 52 -6.78 4.13 -11.77
N TYR A 53 -6.94 3.39 -10.67
CA TYR A 53 -6.37 3.77 -9.38
C TYR A 53 -4.84 3.77 -9.42
N LEU A 54 -4.23 2.81 -10.10
CA LEU A 54 -2.78 2.79 -10.31
C LEU A 54 -2.33 3.96 -11.18
N ALA A 55 -3.03 4.28 -12.26
CA ALA A 55 -2.75 5.47 -13.06
C ALA A 55 -2.80 6.76 -12.21
N LYS A 56 -3.81 6.91 -11.34
CA LYS A 56 -3.86 8.01 -10.36
C LYS A 56 -2.67 8.01 -9.40
N CYS A 57 -2.27 6.85 -8.88
CA CYS A 57 -1.10 6.75 -8.00
C CYS A 57 0.20 7.15 -8.71
N SER A 58 0.30 6.86 -10.01
CA SER A 58 1.42 7.27 -10.87
C SER A 58 1.45 8.79 -11.00
N ALA A 59 0.31 9.40 -11.36
CA ALA A 59 0.19 10.85 -11.50
C ALA A 59 0.52 11.62 -10.21
N GLU A 60 0.23 11.04 -9.03
CA GLU A 60 0.59 11.61 -7.72
C GLU A 60 2.04 11.29 -7.28
N ALA A 61 2.89 10.79 -8.18
CA ALA A 61 4.27 10.39 -7.92
C ALA A 61 4.46 9.37 -6.78
N ARG A 62 3.45 8.53 -6.51
CA ARG A 62 3.49 7.52 -5.42
C ARG A 62 4.08 6.19 -5.85
N TYR A 63 5.10 6.24 -6.71
CA TYR A 63 5.69 5.09 -7.38
C TYR A 63 6.21 4.02 -6.40
N LYS A 64 6.88 4.44 -5.32
CA LYS A 64 7.42 3.53 -4.29
C LYS A 64 6.35 2.65 -3.62
N SER A 65 5.10 3.10 -3.61
CA SER A 65 4.01 2.39 -2.95
C SER A 65 3.16 1.54 -3.90
N MET A 66 3.37 1.64 -5.21
CA MET A 66 2.57 0.93 -6.21
C MET A 66 2.66 -0.60 -6.09
N PRO A 67 3.85 -1.22 -5.91
CA PRO A 67 3.91 -2.67 -5.72
C PRO A 67 3.09 -3.14 -4.52
N THR A 68 3.12 -2.39 -3.42
CA THR A 68 2.31 -2.68 -2.23
C THR A 68 0.82 -2.51 -2.50
N VAL A 69 0.41 -1.51 -3.29
CA VAL A 69 -0.99 -1.32 -3.71
C VAL A 69 -1.44 -2.49 -4.57
N ILE A 70 -0.65 -2.93 -5.56
CA ILE A 70 -0.97 -4.06 -6.43
C ILE A 70 -1.12 -5.35 -5.63
N ALA A 71 -0.18 -5.61 -4.70
CA ALA A 71 -0.23 -6.79 -3.85
C ALA A 71 -1.46 -6.76 -2.94
N ALA A 72 -1.78 -5.62 -2.32
CA ALA A 72 -2.98 -5.47 -1.50
C ALA A 72 -4.27 -5.68 -2.31
N LEU A 73 -4.38 -5.09 -3.49
CA LEU A 73 -5.55 -5.26 -4.35
C LEU A 73 -5.67 -6.69 -4.88
N SER A 74 -4.55 -7.36 -5.17
CA SER A 74 -4.57 -8.76 -5.59
C SER A 74 -4.95 -9.70 -4.46
N TYR A 75 -4.55 -9.36 -3.22
CA TYR A 75 -4.94 -10.10 -2.02
C TYR A 75 -6.45 -10.04 -1.78
N PHE A 76 -7.07 -8.86 -1.85
CA PHE A 76 -8.50 -8.70 -1.54
C PHE A 76 -9.44 -8.90 -2.74
N CYS A 77 -9.00 -8.60 -3.96
CA CYS A 77 -9.84 -8.67 -5.16
C CYS A 77 -9.44 -9.81 -6.10
N GLY A 78 -8.47 -10.64 -5.71
CA GLY A 78 -7.89 -11.68 -6.56
C GLY A 78 -6.92 -11.13 -7.62
N PRO A 79 -6.14 -12.00 -8.27
CA PRO A 79 -5.24 -11.61 -9.35
C PRO A 79 -6.03 -11.09 -10.56
N LEU A 80 -5.49 -10.08 -11.27
CA LEU A 80 -6.02 -9.69 -12.57
C LEU A 80 -5.66 -10.74 -13.62
N GLN A 81 -6.50 -10.85 -14.66
CA GLN A 81 -6.33 -11.76 -15.78
C GLN A 81 -6.59 -11.04 -17.11
N GLY A 82 -6.07 -11.60 -18.20
CA GLY A 82 -6.25 -11.07 -19.56
C GLY A 82 -5.82 -9.61 -19.70
N VAL A 83 -6.63 -8.84 -20.43
CA VAL A 83 -6.35 -7.44 -20.79
C VAL A 83 -6.11 -6.56 -19.57
N ASP A 84 -6.84 -6.76 -18.47
CA ASP A 84 -6.64 -5.94 -17.26
C ASP A 84 -5.26 -6.15 -16.63
N LYS A 85 -4.71 -7.36 -16.73
CA LYS A 85 -3.36 -7.66 -16.26
C LYS A 85 -2.32 -7.02 -17.18
N GLU A 86 -2.50 -7.12 -18.49
CA GLU A 86 -1.60 -6.50 -19.48
C GLU A 86 -1.54 -4.97 -19.33
N ILE A 87 -2.69 -4.33 -19.04
CA ILE A 87 -2.75 -2.90 -18.72
C ILE A 87 -1.97 -2.60 -17.43
N GLN A 88 -2.15 -3.40 -16.38
CA GLN A 88 -1.43 -3.22 -15.12
C GLN A 88 0.09 -3.32 -15.33
N ASP A 89 0.54 -4.31 -16.09
CA ASP A 89 1.95 -4.55 -16.39
C ASP A 89 2.53 -3.40 -17.23
N SER A 90 1.77 -2.92 -18.22
CA SER A 90 2.15 -1.74 -19.02
C SER A 90 2.28 -0.47 -18.18
N LEU A 91 1.37 -0.25 -17.22
CA LEU A 91 1.45 0.86 -16.27
C LEU A 91 2.69 0.76 -15.38
N LEU A 92 3.04 -0.44 -14.92
CA LEU A 92 4.25 -0.67 -14.14
C LEU A 92 5.53 -0.37 -14.95
N GLU A 93 5.58 -0.79 -16.21
CA GLU A 93 6.71 -0.47 -17.10
C GLU A 93 6.83 1.02 -17.37
N ALA A 94 5.71 1.72 -17.59
CA ALA A 94 5.70 3.17 -17.74
C ALA A 94 6.24 3.87 -16.47
N VAL A 95 5.80 3.42 -15.30
CA VAL A 95 6.26 3.95 -14.02
C VAL A 95 7.76 3.74 -13.82
N LYS A 96 8.31 2.57 -14.20
CA LYS A 96 9.74 2.29 -14.08
C LYS A 96 10.60 3.31 -14.83
N ARG A 97 10.13 3.78 -15.99
CA ARG A 97 10.81 4.81 -16.81
C ARG A 97 10.77 6.20 -16.17
N SER A 98 9.79 6.46 -15.31
CA SER A 98 9.57 7.76 -14.65
C SER A 98 10.05 7.80 -13.20
N LEU A 99 10.71 6.73 -12.71
CA LEU A 99 11.20 6.67 -11.34
C LEU A 99 12.33 7.69 -11.12
N PRO A 100 12.23 8.56 -10.10
CA PRO A 100 13.38 9.35 -9.70
C PRO A 100 14.51 8.42 -9.21
N PRO A 101 15.78 8.88 -9.28
CA PRO A 101 16.90 8.10 -8.79
C PRO A 101 16.67 7.58 -7.36
N PRO A 102 17.16 6.37 -7.03
CA PRO A 102 17.03 5.81 -5.69
C PRO A 102 17.54 6.78 -4.61
N GLN A 103 16.61 7.39 -3.88
CA GLN A 103 16.96 8.22 -2.73
C GLN A 103 17.09 7.32 -1.49
N HIS A 104 18.33 7.08 -1.08
CA HIS A 104 18.64 6.35 0.15
C HIS A 104 18.36 7.21 1.38
N ARG A 105 17.86 6.59 2.46
CA ARG A 105 17.75 7.26 3.75
C ARG A 105 19.15 7.62 4.23
N ASN A 106 19.37 8.90 4.56
CA ASN A 106 20.63 9.34 5.14
C ASN A 106 20.86 8.60 6.46
N LYS A 107 22.03 7.95 6.56
CA LYS A 107 22.45 7.30 7.80
C LYS A 107 22.71 8.38 8.86
N ILE A 108 22.34 8.07 10.09
CA ILE A 108 22.60 8.96 11.22
C ILE A 108 24.10 9.08 11.43
N ARG A 109 24.59 10.32 11.54
CA ARG A 109 25.98 10.60 11.89
C ARG A 109 26.16 10.74 13.41
N PRO A 110 27.37 10.57 13.96
CA PRO A 110 27.61 10.71 15.40
C PRO A 110 27.17 12.07 15.98
N GLU A 111 27.31 13.17 15.24
CA GLU A 111 26.83 14.48 15.66
C GLU A 111 25.30 14.58 15.71
N GLN A 112 24.60 13.91 14.79
CA GLN A 112 23.15 13.84 14.78
C GLN A 112 22.64 12.98 15.93
N MET A 113 23.34 11.87 16.23
CA MET A 113 23.04 11.03 17.38
C MET A 113 23.15 11.81 18.70
N ARG A 114 24.22 12.58 18.88
CA ARG A 114 24.40 13.43 20.07
C ARG A 114 23.28 14.47 20.22
N LYS A 115 22.80 15.05 19.11
CA LYS A 115 21.64 15.96 19.13
C LYS A 115 20.36 15.25 19.55
N ILE A 116 20.09 14.04 19.04
CA ILE A 116 18.90 13.26 19.42
C ILE A 116 18.94 12.91 20.91
N ILE A 117 20.09 12.45 21.42
CA ILE A 117 20.25 12.13 22.86
C ILE A 117 20.00 13.37 23.70
N LYS A 118 20.61 14.52 23.35
CA LYS A 118 20.41 15.77 24.09
C LYS A 118 18.94 16.18 24.15
N VAL A 119 18.22 16.11 23.03
CA VAL A 119 16.78 16.41 22.97
C VAL A 119 15.98 15.44 23.86
N GLY A 120 16.23 14.13 23.74
CA GLY A 120 15.54 13.12 24.54
C GLY A 120 15.83 13.22 26.05
N SER A 121 17.01 13.72 26.43
CA SER A 121 17.35 13.96 27.85
C SER A 121 16.74 15.25 28.42
N THR A 122 16.38 16.22 27.56
CA THR A 122 15.72 17.47 27.97
C THR A 122 14.20 17.40 27.88
N ASP A 123 13.66 16.38 27.21
CA ASP A 123 12.22 16.14 27.12
C ASP A 123 11.76 15.45 28.41
N SER A 124 11.31 16.24 29.38
CA SER A 124 10.51 15.72 30.49
C SER A 124 9.25 15.10 29.90
N GLY A 125 9.26 13.78 29.76
CA GLY A 125 8.18 12.98 29.16
C GLY A 125 6.80 13.31 29.74
N PRO A 126 5.72 12.83 29.10
CA PRO A 126 4.36 13.21 29.48
C PRO A 126 4.16 12.92 30.97
N LYS A 127 3.78 13.94 31.74
CA LYS A 127 3.24 13.73 33.09
C LYS A 127 2.05 12.78 32.93
N VAL A 128 2.20 11.57 33.41
CA VAL A 128 1.09 10.64 33.61
C VAL A 128 0.17 11.34 34.61
N ILE A 129 -0.98 11.84 34.13
CA ILE A 129 -2.11 12.27 34.94
C ILE A 129 -3.19 11.20 34.77
#